data_AF-A0A830GCE2-F1
#
_entry.id   AF-A0A830GCE2-F1
#
_cell.length_a   1.000
_cell.length_b   1.000
_cell.length_c   1.000
_cell.angle_alpha   90.00
_cell.angle_beta   90.00
_cell.angle_gamma   90.00
#
_symmetry.space_group_name_H-M   'P 1'
#
loop_
_entity.id
_entity.type
_entity.pdbx_description
1 polymer ?
#
loop_
_entity_poly.entity_id
_entity_poly.type
_entity_poly.pdbx_seq_one_letter_code
_entity_poly.pdbx_strand_id
1 'polypeptide(L)'
;MREDEARRPGPRRATPPANSSRRTSRRAFLAAAGAGTLAGLAGCSSLNLTSEETGSNGRRTTTIDRPAAVYYPTHATGMQMSGVQKTRGYACALTYTIPETFWLVGGTDAAKATPAAGDELHVMPVVWDVETGQRLTDVSPMLRFVDDGSVVASNAPWPMLAQRMGFHYGDNVALPSGGTYDVTVHVGAPAARRTGALAAPESATFEFSLAYSAAEIDAISYRTIDRAGERGALDPMSMRMIPGGALPAVDALPGRRLGTGTIGDAAVAATLLDDATGFGGDESDVYLAVSPRTPYNDYPLPMAGFGARVDGTDHDLVETIDAALGHHYGVVLDGDVSRVTIGLDVPPQVSRHGGYETAFFDTASVTLGE
;
A
#
# COMPACT_ATOMS: atom_id res chain seq x y z
N MET A 1 9.61 42.27 83.14
CA MET A 1 10.75 41.77 83.92
C MET A 1 11.54 40.86 83.00
N ARG A 2 12.66 41.37 82.48
CA ARG A 2 13.83 40.74 81.82
C ARG A 2 13.56 39.81 80.62
N GLU A 3 13.91 40.17 79.37
CA GLU A 3 15.24 40.41 78.79
C GLU A 3 16.20 39.22 78.93
N ASP A 4 16.57 38.61 77.79
CA ASP A 4 17.94 38.69 77.23
C ASP A 4 17.93 38.05 75.82
N GLU A 5 18.15 38.83 74.76
CA GLU A 5 19.46 39.16 74.14
C GLU A 5 19.88 38.06 73.15
N ALA A 6 20.38 38.30 71.94
CA ALA A 6 20.78 39.46 71.15
C ALA A 6 20.81 38.94 69.69
N ARG A 7 20.88 39.69 68.58
CA ARG A 7 21.61 40.92 68.30
C ARG A 7 21.10 41.47 66.95
N ARG A 8 20.82 42.76 66.94
CA ARG A 8 20.52 43.65 65.81
C ARG A 8 21.81 43.98 64.99
N PRO A 9 21.84 44.97 64.05
CA PRO A 9 21.03 45.16 62.84
C PRO A 9 21.82 45.68 61.60
N GLY A 10 21.23 45.51 60.41
CA GLY A 10 21.04 46.54 59.37
C GLY A 10 22.23 46.96 58.47
N PRO A 11 22.02 47.86 57.49
CA PRO A 11 20.78 48.21 56.79
C PRO A 11 20.90 48.12 55.24
N ARG A 12 19.74 48.32 54.60
CA ARG A 12 19.49 48.25 53.16
C ARG A 12 20.06 49.43 52.35
N ARG A 13 20.29 49.14 51.07
CA ARG A 13 19.72 49.79 49.85
C ARG A 13 20.76 50.48 48.94
N ALA A 14 20.96 49.92 47.74
CA ALA A 14 20.86 50.62 46.45
C ALA A 14 21.00 49.61 45.28
N THR A 15 20.25 49.89 44.22
CA THR A 15 19.98 49.12 43.00
C THR A 15 21.20 48.91 42.07
N PRO A 16 21.27 47.81 41.31
CA PRO A 16 22.00 47.78 40.05
C PRO A 16 21.13 47.45 38.82
N PRO A 17 21.58 47.81 37.60
CA PRO A 17 20.78 47.78 36.37
C PRO A 17 20.81 46.44 35.62
N ALA A 18 19.88 46.31 34.67
CA ALA A 18 19.74 45.24 33.68
C ALA A 18 20.97 45.10 32.76
N ASN A 19 21.25 43.89 32.25
CA ASN A 19 20.91 43.52 30.87
C ASN A 19 21.39 42.10 30.47
N SER A 20 20.57 41.50 29.60
CA SER A 20 20.89 40.56 28.51
C SER A 20 21.44 39.17 28.81
N SER A 21 20.52 38.23 28.65
CA SER A 21 20.72 36.87 28.18
C SER A 21 21.57 36.77 26.89
N ARG A 22 22.47 35.80 26.85
CA ARG A 22 23.06 35.23 25.62
C ARG A 22 22.69 33.75 25.63
N ARG A 23 21.65 33.26 24.93
CA ARG A 23 21.58 33.00 23.48
C ARG A 23 22.92 32.53 22.91
N THR A 24 23.16 31.23 23.00
CA THR A 24 24.13 30.52 22.16
C THR A 24 23.64 30.57 20.71
N SER A 25 24.27 31.44 19.93
CA SER A 25 23.95 31.70 18.52
C SER A 25 24.60 30.68 17.58
N ARG A 26 23.88 30.32 16.53
CA ARG A 26 24.19 29.43 15.39
C ARG A 26 25.40 29.85 14.51
N ARG A 27 26.52 30.30 15.07
CA ARG A 27 27.74 30.63 14.32
C ARG A 27 28.99 30.15 15.06
N ALA A 28 29.22 28.84 15.09
CA ALA A 28 30.49 28.26 15.57
C ALA A 28 30.73 26.82 15.09
N PHE A 29 30.30 26.43 13.88
CA PHE A 29 30.67 25.12 13.33
C PHE A 29 30.91 25.12 11.82
N LEU A 30 31.58 26.17 11.33
CA LEU A 30 32.15 26.20 9.98
C LEU A 30 33.57 26.78 10.06
N ALA A 31 34.56 25.92 10.28
CA ALA A 31 35.95 26.13 9.87
C ALA A 31 36.74 24.81 9.96
N ALA A 32 37.47 24.49 8.88
CA ALA A 32 38.38 23.35 8.64
C ALA A 32 37.69 22.01 8.25
N ALA A 33 37.31 21.80 6.97
CA ALA A 33 38.14 21.39 5.82
C ALA A 33 38.67 19.95 5.94
N GLY A 34 38.46 18.98 5.04
CA GLY A 34 37.90 18.97 3.69
C GLY A 34 38.74 18.06 2.79
N ALA A 35 38.14 17.03 2.17
CA ALA A 35 38.44 16.50 0.82
C ALA A 35 37.82 15.10 0.62
N GLY A 36 36.84 15.00 -0.27
CA GLY A 36 36.17 13.77 -0.67
C GLY A 36 34.96 14.06 -1.55
N THR A 37 35.19 14.71 -2.68
CA THR A 37 34.17 15.13 -3.65
C THR A 37 33.71 13.96 -4.53
N LEU A 38 32.45 13.57 -4.37
CA LEU A 38 31.56 13.19 -5.48
C LEU A 38 30.30 14.03 -5.35
N ALA A 39 30.24 15.10 -6.15
CA ALA A 39 29.08 15.95 -6.30
C ALA A 39 28.14 15.34 -7.35
N GLY A 40 26.82 15.33 -7.06
CA GLY A 40 25.82 14.83 -8.00
C GLY A 40 24.37 15.07 -7.55
N LEU A 41 23.98 16.34 -7.43
CA LEU A 41 22.61 16.87 -7.62
C LEU A 41 21.45 16.23 -6.83
N ALA A 42 21.22 16.69 -5.59
CA ALA A 42 19.85 16.81 -5.06
C ALA A 42 19.21 18.07 -5.67
N GLY A 43 18.96 18.01 -6.98
CA GLY A 43 18.15 18.99 -7.68
C GLY A 43 16.69 18.56 -7.59
N CYS A 44 15.88 19.35 -6.90
CA CYS A 44 14.44 19.29 -6.98
C CYS A 44 14.03 19.54 -8.44
N SER A 45 13.77 18.47 -9.17
CA SER A 45 12.93 18.49 -10.35
C SER A 45 12.08 17.23 -10.27
N SER A 46 10.79 17.43 -10.11
CA SER A 46 9.74 16.44 -10.30
C SER A 46 10.01 15.74 -11.63
N LEU A 47 10.70 14.60 -11.58
CA LEU A 47 10.89 13.74 -12.74
C LEU A 47 9.51 13.15 -13.00
N ASN A 48 8.82 13.67 -14.02
CA ASN A 48 7.66 13.02 -14.62
C ASN A 48 8.13 11.65 -15.14
N LEU A 49 8.02 10.62 -14.30
CA LEU A 49 8.37 9.23 -14.59
C LEU A 49 7.24 8.48 -15.32
N THR A 50 6.23 9.20 -15.82
CA THR A 50 5.12 8.66 -16.60
C THR A 50 5.13 9.31 -17.98
N SER A 51 5.37 8.52 -19.02
CA SER A 51 5.11 8.94 -20.41
C SER A 51 3.67 8.56 -20.75
N GLU A 52 2.76 9.53 -20.70
CA GLU A 52 1.40 9.35 -21.23
C GLU A 52 0.97 10.61 -22.00
N GLU A 53 0.26 10.40 -23.11
CA GLU A 53 -0.31 11.49 -23.92
C GLU A 53 -1.31 12.32 -23.10
N THR A 54 -1.11 13.64 -23.10
CA THR A 54 -1.95 14.61 -22.42
C THR A 54 -3.30 14.74 -23.15
N GLY A 55 -4.37 14.20 -22.57
CA GLY A 55 -5.75 14.40 -23.03
C GLY A 55 -6.38 15.67 -22.45
N SER A 56 -7.28 16.30 -23.20
CA SER A 56 -7.99 17.54 -22.84
C SER A 56 -8.77 17.46 -21.52
N ASN A 57 -8.62 18.51 -20.69
CA ASN A 57 -9.22 18.67 -19.38
C ASN A 57 -10.75 18.87 -19.45
N GLY A 58 -11.50 17.84 -19.03
CA GLY A 58 -12.92 17.91 -18.76
C GLY A 58 -13.36 16.71 -17.93
N ARG A 59 -13.48 16.89 -16.62
CA ARG A 59 -14.06 15.90 -15.69
C ARG A 59 -15.55 15.72 -16.00
N ARG A 60 -15.87 14.89 -17.00
CA ARG A 60 -17.25 14.51 -17.34
C ARG A 60 -17.67 13.36 -16.44
N THR A 61 -18.77 13.52 -15.71
CA THR A 61 -19.48 12.41 -15.08
C THR A 61 -20.24 11.65 -16.16
N THR A 62 -19.62 10.61 -16.71
CA THR A 62 -20.30 9.66 -17.59
C THR A 62 -21.00 8.59 -16.74
N THR A 63 -22.33 8.56 -16.81
CA THR A 63 -23.09 7.39 -16.36
C THR A 63 -22.86 6.27 -17.37
N ILE A 64 -22.35 5.14 -16.90
CA ILE A 64 -22.13 3.93 -17.68
C ILE A 64 -22.94 2.79 -17.08
N ASP A 65 -23.29 1.82 -17.91
CA ASP A 65 -23.75 0.52 -17.41
C ASP A 65 -22.53 -0.25 -16.88
N ARG A 66 -22.67 -0.88 -15.70
CA ARG A 66 -21.57 -1.54 -15.00
C ARG A 66 -21.87 -3.03 -14.91
N PRO A 67 -21.08 -3.91 -15.56
CA PRO A 67 -21.26 -5.34 -15.40
C PRO A 67 -20.86 -5.77 -13.98
N ALA A 68 -21.40 -6.89 -13.51
CA ALA A 68 -20.91 -7.59 -12.31
C ALA A 68 -19.60 -8.35 -12.63
N ALA A 69 -18.55 -7.59 -12.96
CA ALA A 69 -17.25 -8.07 -13.43
C ALA A 69 -16.22 -6.95 -13.49
N VAL A 70 -14.95 -7.30 -13.74
CA VAL A 70 -13.91 -6.36 -14.10
C VAL A 70 -14.20 -5.73 -15.46
N TYR A 71 -14.15 -4.40 -15.50
CA TYR A 71 -14.53 -3.61 -16.68
C TYR A 71 -13.68 -2.33 -16.80
N TYR A 72 -13.59 -1.74 -17.99
CA TYR A 72 -12.85 -0.49 -18.17
C TYR A 72 -13.50 0.68 -17.42
N PRO A 73 -12.77 1.40 -16.54
CA PRO A 73 -13.32 2.55 -15.82
C PRO A 73 -13.66 3.71 -16.76
N THR A 74 -14.36 4.71 -16.26
CA THR A 74 -14.70 5.93 -17.05
C THR A 74 -13.48 6.77 -17.41
N HIS A 75 -12.41 6.69 -16.63
CA HIS A 75 -11.22 7.49 -16.81
C HIS A 75 -10.00 6.80 -16.20
N ALA A 76 -8.83 7.30 -16.58
CA ALA A 76 -7.54 7.00 -15.96
C ALA A 76 -6.92 8.32 -15.50
N THR A 77 -6.40 8.33 -14.28
CA THR A 77 -5.59 9.41 -13.74
C THR A 77 -4.12 9.03 -13.74
N GLY A 78 -3.26 10.03 -13.93
CA GLY A 78 -1.84 9.96 -13.63
C GLY A 78 -1.61 10.12 -12.12
N MET A 79 -0.34 10.19 -11.73
CA MET A 79 0.03 10.49 -10.35
C MET A 79 1.45 11.03 -10.28
N GLN A 80 1.79 11.55 -9.11
CA GLN A 80 3.12 12.03 -8.75
C GLN A 80 3.72 11.17 -7.63
N MET A 81 5.02 11.28 -7.42
CA MET A 81 5.75 10.56 -6.38
C MET A 81 6.64 11.52 -5.59
N SER A 82 6.47 11.54 -4.27
CA SER A 82 7.35 12.30 -3.37
C SER A 82 8.72 11.64 -3.25
N GLY A 83 8.77 10.31 -3.16
CA GLY A 83 10.03 9.57 -3.15
C GLY A 83 9.87 8.11 -2.74
N VAL A 84 11.02 7.46 -2.56
CA VAL A 84 11.15 6.09 -2.05
C VAL A 84 12.10 6.08 -0.87
N GLN A 85 11.70 5.42 0.21
CA GLN A 85 12.50 5.22 1.41
C GLN A 85 12.66 3.73 1.71
N LYS A 86 13.74 3.35 2.38
CA LYS A 86 14.01 1.97 2.80
C LYS A 86 14.32 1.93 4.28
N THR A 87 13.74 0.97 4.99
CA THR A 87 14.00 0.75 6.42
C THR A 87 13.67 -0.68 6.80
N ARG A 88 14.49 -1.31 7.64
CA ARG A 88 14.22 -2.64 8.25
C ARG A 88 13.78 -3.73 7.25
N GLY A 89 14.42 -3.79 6.08
CA GLY A 89 14.09 -4.77 5.03
C GLY A 89 12.88 -4.42 4.17
N TYR A 90 12.14 -3.35 4.49
CA TYR A 90 11.06 -2.82 3.66
C TYR A 90 11.49 -1.59 2.87
N ALA A 91 10.81 -1.38 1.76
CA ALA A 91 10.80 -0.13 1.03
C ALA A 91 9.38 0.42 0.95
N CYS A 92 9.27 1.74 0.92
CA CYS A 92 8.00 2.44 0.80
C CYS A 92 8.15 3.57 -0.21
N ALA A 93 7.24 3.65 -1.18
CA ALA A 93 7.07 4.79 -2.05
C ALA A 93 5.86 5.59 -1.60
N LEU A 94 6.00 6.91 -1.45
CA LEU A 94 4.87 7.80 -1.22
C LEU A 94 4.45 8.43 -2.56
N THR A 95 3.32 7.99 -3.09
CA THR A 95 2.71 8.53 -4.32
C THR A 95 1.44 9.30 -4.00
N TYR A 96 1.02 10.19 -4.90
CA TYR A 96 -0.21 10.97 -4.72
C TYR A 96 -0.82 11.37 -6.05
N THR A 97 -2.14 11.54 -6.08
CA THR A 97 -2.89 12.05 -7.23
C THR A 97 -4.00 13.02 -6.79
N ILE A 98 -4.81 13.49 -7.73
CA ILE A 98 -6.03 14.26 -7.46
C ILE A 98 -6.96 13.45 -6.55
N PRO A 99 -7.79 14.08 -5.68
CA PRO A 99 -8.75 13.35 -4.85
C PRO A 99 -9.65 12.43 -5.67
N GLU A 100 -9.73 11.17 -5.26
CA GLU A 100 -10.37 10.09 -6.02
C GLU A 100 -11.70 9.66 -5.43
N THR A 101 -12.58 9.17 -6.30
CA THR A 101 -13.76 8.41 -5.88
C THR A 101 -13.43 6.92 -5.89
N PHE A 102 -13.73 6.24 -4.79
CA PHE A 102 -13.52 4.80 -4.64
C PHE A 102 -14.68 4.15 -3.90
N TRP A 103 -14.60 2.84 -3.69
CA TRP A 103 -15.63 2.06 -3.01
C TRP A 103 -15.03 1.27 -1.85
N LEU A 104 -15.55 1.53 -0.66
CA LEU A 104 -15.27 0.76 0.55
C LEU A 104 -16.05 -0.55 0.47
N VAL A 105 -15.34 -1.67 0.56
CA VAL A 105 -15.95 -3.00 0.54
C VAL A 105 -16.20 -3.47 1.97
N GLY A 106 -17.40 -3.98 2.23
CA GLY A 106 -17.77 -4.63 3.48
C GLY A 106 -18.73 -5.78 3.22
N GLY A 107 -18.29 -7.00 3.52
CA GLY A 107 -19.01 -8.22 3.16
C GLY A 107 -19.15 -8.35 1.64
N THR A 108 -20.39 -8.33 1.16
CA THR A 108 -20.73 -8.39 -0.27
C THR A 108 -21.16 -7.04 -0.85
N ASP A 109 -21.10 -5.97 -0.04
CA ASP A 109 -21.54 -4.64 -0.43
C ASP A 109 -20.35 -3.69 -0.66
N ALA A 110 -20.57 -2.69 -1.52
CA ALA A 110 -19.60 -1.67 -1.86
C ALA A 110 -20.20 -0.27 -1.65
N ALA A 111 -19.69 0.48 -0.68
CA ALA A 111 -20.12 1.84 -0.38
C ALA A 111 -19.23 2.86 -1.09
N LYS A 112 -19.83 3.71 -1.94
CA LYS A 112 -19.10 4.75 -2.67
C LYS A 112 -18.60 5.84 -1.72
N ALA A 113 -17.29 6.06 -1.70
CA ALA A 113 -16.63 7.18 -1.04
C ALA A 113 -16.26 8.24 -2.09
N THR A 114 -16.74 9.46 -1.90
CA THR A 114 -16.42 10.61 -2.77
C THR A 114 -15.55 11.61 -2.03
N PRO A 115 -14.64 12.32 -2.71
CA PRO A 115 -13.85 13.39 -2.10
C PRO A 115 -14.73 14.41 -1.34
N ALA A 116 -14.31 14.75 -0.14
CA ALA A 116 -14.92 15.79 0.68
C ALA A 116 -14.39 17.18 0.31
N ALA A 117 -15.11 18.21 0.76
CA ALA A 117 -14.59 19.57 0.67
C ALA A 117 -13.34 19.71 1.56
N GLY A 118 -12.22 20.12 0.97
CA GLY A 118 -10.94 20.25 1.65
C GLY A 118 -10.00 19.06 1.45
N ASP A 119 -10.44 17.97 0.82
CA ASP A 119 -9.52 16.94 0.34
C ASP A 119 -8.65 17.53 -0.77
N GLU A 120 -7.33 17.51 -0.55
CA GLU A 120 -6.36 18.11 -1.46
C GLU A 120 -5.68 17.07 -2.34
N LEU A 121 -5.43 15.87 -1.78
CA LEU A 121 -4.69 14.79 -2.45
C LEU A 121 -5.37 13.44 -2.19
N HIS A 122 -5.26 12.53 -3.14
CA HIS A 122 -5.38 11.10 -2.86
C HIS A 122 -3.96 10.54 -2.66
N VAL A 123 -3.59 10.22 -1.41
CA VAL A 123 -2.24 9.74 -1.07
C VAL A 123 -2.20 8.23 -1.10
N MET A 124 -1.17 7.67 -1.70
CA MET A 124 -1.07 6.23 -1.97
C MET A 124 0.33 5.69 -1.64
N PRO A 125 0.59 5.25 -0.39
CA PRO A 125 1.84 4.56 -0.08
C PRO A 125 1.82 3.14 -0.68
N VAL A 126 2.95 2.74 -1.26
CA VAL A 126 3.20 1.37 -1.73
C VAL A 126 4.36 0.80 -0.95
N VAL A 127 4.15 -0.32 -0.26
CA VAL A 127 5.17 -0.97 0.60
C VAL A 127 5.55 -2.33 0.01
N TRP A 128 6.85 -2.62 -0.05
CA TRP A 128 7.37 -3.89 -0.56
C TRP A 128 8.57 -4.37 0.25
N ASP A 129 8.82 -5.67 0.19
CA ASP A 129 10.03 -6.30 0.71
C ASP A 129 11.22 -5.99 -0.22
N VAL A 130 12.33 -5.50 0.34
CA VAL A 130 13.49 -5.01 -0.43
C VAL A 130 14.20 -6.12 -1.19
N GLU A 131 14.28 -7.31 -0.60
CA GLU A 131 15.05 -8.42 -1.14
C GLU A 131 14.32 -9.08 -2.31
N THR A 132 13.04 -9.37 -2.11
CA THR A 132 12.21 -10.11 -3.07
C THR A 132 11.50 -9.20 -4.06
N GLY A 133 11.30 -7.92 -3.73
CA GLY A 133 10.45 -7.01 -4.49
C GLY A 133 8.95 -7.27 -4.30
N GLN A 134 8.56 -8.21 -3.44
CA GLN A 134 7.17 -8.57 -3.20
C GLN A 134 6.43 -7.41 -2.55
N ARG A 135 5.35 -6.95 -3.19
CA ARG A 135 4.45 -5.98 -2.57
C ARG A 135 3.75 -6.61 -1.37
N LEU A 136 3.73 -5.86 -0.27
CA LEU A 136 3.19 -6.30 1.00
C LEU A 136 1.71 -5.90 1.08
N THR A 137 0.83 -6.90 1.09
CA THR A 137 -0.63 -6.72 1.14
C THR A 137 -1.21 -6.84 2.55
N ASP A 138 -0.34 -7.11 3.52
CA ASP A 138 -0.64 -7.58 4.86
C ASP A 138 -0.11 -6.63 5.95
N VAL A 139 0.25 -5.41 5.57
CA VAL A 139 0.61 -4.34 6.51
C VAL A 139 -0.53 -3.31 6.60
N SER A 140 -0.44 -2.41 7.57
CA SER A 140 -1.40 -1.30 7.74
C SER A 140 -0.64 0.00 7.97
N PRO A 141 -0.40 0.81 6.92
CA PRO A 141 0.28 2.09 7.07
C PRO A 141 -0.58 3.11 7.83
N MET A 142 0.09 3.97 8.58
CA MET A 142 -0.45 5.15 9.25
C MET A 142 0.39 6.35 8.82
N LEU A 143 -0.21 7.37 8.22
CA LEU A 143 0.50 8.59 7.85
C LEU A 143 0.21 9.70 8.85
N ARG A 144 1.22 10.53 9.05
CA ARG A 144 1.13 11.77 9.81
C ARG A 144 1.80 12.87 9.00
N PHE A 145 1.05 13.93 8.74
CA PHE A 145 1.48 15.11 7.98
C PHE A 145 1.77 16.22 8.97
N VAL A 146 2.98 16.77 8.89
CA VAL A 146 3.49 17.81 9.79
C VAL A 146 3.84 19.05 9.00
N ASP A 147 3.37 20.19 9.49
CA ASP A 147 3.71 21.53 9.02
C ASP A 147 4.23 22.36 10.20
N ASP A 148 5.44 22.90 10.07
CA ASP A 148 6.15 23.65 11.13
C ASP A 148 6.06 23.01 12.53
N GLY A 149 6.28 21.68 12.58
CA GLY A 149 6.26 20.89 13.83
C GLY A 149 4.86 20.55 14.37
N SER A 150 3.79 21.02 13.73
CA SER A 150 2.39 20.73 14.11
C SER A 150 1.78 19.67 13.21
N VAL A 151 0.99 18.75 13.77
CA VAL A 151 0.23 17.78 12.95
C VAL A 151 -0.94 18.50 12.32
N VAL A 152 -0.99 18.50 10.99
CA VAL A 152 -2.09 19.07 10.23
C VAL A 152 -3.07 18.00 9.74
N ALA A 153 -2.59 16.78 9.55
CA ALA A 153 -3.43 15.63 9.20
C ALA A 153 -2.81 14.31 9.68
N SER A 154 -3.66 13.31 9.89
CA SER A 154 -3.26 11.92 10.07
C SER A 154 -4.28 11.03 9.39
N ASN A 155 -3.83 10.00 8.67
CA ASN A 155 -4.73 9.06 8.02
C ASN A 155 -4.23 7.62 8.18
N ALA A 156 -5.17 6.68 8.10
CA ALA A 156 -4.89 5.26 7.98
C ALA A 156 -5.49 4.82 6.64
N PRO A 157 -4.70 4.89 5.54
CA PRO A 157 -5.26 4.70 4.22
C PRO A 157 -5.75 3.27 4.03
N TRP A 158 -6.84 3.14 3.28
CA TRP A 158 -7.51 1.87 3.05
C TRP A 158 -6.62 0.96 2.19
N PRO A 159 -6.61 -0.36 2.40
CA PRO A 159 -6.11 -1.27 1.38
C PRO A 159 -7.02 -1.18 0.16
N MET A 160 -6.44 -1.03 -1.04
CA MET A 160 -7.18 -0.77 -2.27
C MET A 160 -6.65 -1.57 -3.45
N LEU A 161 -7.52 -1.81 -4.41
CA LEU A 161 -7.19 -2.41 -5.69
C LEU A 161 -7.56 -1.44 -6.84
N ALA A 162 -6.59 -1.12 -7.69
CA ALA A 162 -6.78 -0.34 -8.92
C ALA A 162 -6.19 -1.05 -10.14
N GLN A 163 -6.78 -0.86 -11.32
CA GLN A 163 -6.32 -1.55 -12.53
C GLN A 163 -4.89 -1.17 -12.92
N ARG A 164 -4.54 0.11 -12.79
CA ARG A 164 -3.20 0.58 -13.19
C ARG A 164 -2.15 0.37 -12.12
N MET A 165 -2.51 0.51 -10.84
CA MET A 165 -1.54 0.41 -9.74
C MET A 165 -1.46 -0.98 -9.12
N GLY A 166 -2.48 -1.83 -9.29
CA GLY A 166 -2.63 -3.05 -8.51
C GLY A 166 -2.98 -2.76 -7.05
N PHE A 167 -2.56 -3.66 -6.16
CA PHE A 167 -2.72 -3.45 -4.72
C PHE A 167 -1.82 -2.29 -4.24
N HIS A 168 -2.43 -1.40 -3.46
CA HIS A 168 -1.78 -0.28 -2.76
C HIS A 168 -2.64 0.09 -1.55
N TYR A 169 -2.16 1.01 -0.72
CA TYR A 169 -3.01 1.68 0.25
C TYR A 169 -3.35 3.06 -0.27
N GLY A 170 -4.55 3.56 -0.05
CA GLY A 170 -4.95 4.88 -0.52
C GLY A 170 -6.04 5.53 0.32
N ASP A 171 -6.00 6.85 0.43
CA ASP A 171 -7.11 7.65 0.96
C ASP A 171 -7.01 9.10 0.51
N ASN A 172 -8.15 9.79 0.48
CA ASN A 172 -8.16 11.23 0.31
C ASN A 172 -7.72 11.90 1.63
N VAL A 173 -6.87 12.91 1.54
CA VAL A 173 -6.37 13.65 2.70
C VAL A 173 -6.69 15.13 2.56
N ALA A 174 -7.29 15.66 3.63
CA ALA A 174 -7.47 17.09 3.78
C ALA A 174 -6.19 17.74 4.28
N LEU A 175 -5.70 18.76 3.54
CA LEU A 175 -4.53 19.55 3.90
C LEU A 175 -4.86 21.04 3.83
N PRO A 176 -4.17 21.92 4.59
CA PRO A 176 -4.49 23.34 4.60
C PRO A 176 -4.34 24.05 3.24
N SER A 177 -3.30 23.70 2.46
CA SER A 177 -3.01 24.27 1.15
C SER A 177 -1.84 23.55 0.46
N GLY A 178 -1.60 23.84 -0.82
CA GLY A 178 -0.32 23.52 -1.46
C GLY A 178 0.88 24.06 -0.68
N GLY A 179 1.93 23.25 -0.54
CA GLY A 179 3.07 23.54 0.33
C GLY A 179 4.02 22.36 0.44
N THR A 180 4.84 22.37 1.49
CA THR A 180 5.75 21.27 1.83
C THR A 180 5.40 20.73 3.22
N TYR A 181 5.26 19.42 3.33
CA TYR A 181 4.89 18.71 4.55
C TYR A 181 5.92 17.63 4.85
N ASP A 182 6.29 17.51 6.13
CA ASP A 182 7.02 16.34 6.61
C ASP A 182 5.99 15.22 6.83
N VAL A 183 6.18 14.09 6.14
CA VAL A 183 5.25 12.95 6.18
C VAL A 183 5.97 11.74 6.75
N THR A 184 5.44 11.19 7.83
CA THR A 184 5.88 9.90 8.36
C THR A 184 4.88 8.82 7.97
N VAL A 185 5.34 7.76 7.30
CA VAL A 185 4.57 6.53 7.08
C VAL A 185 5.06 5.49 8.10
N HIS A 186 4.18 5.06 9.00
CA HIS A 186 4.47 4.00 9.96
C HIS A 186 3.71 2.72 9.59
N VAL A 187 4.38 1.57 9.59
CA VAL A 187 3.75 0.26 9.44
C VAL A 187 4.08 -0.62 10.65
N GLY A 188 3.08 -1.35 11.13
CA GLY A 188 3.23 -2.35 12.18
C GLY A 188 3.70 -3.71 11.66
N ALA A 189 3.57 -4.72 12.52
CA ALA A 189 3.86 -6.11 12.17
C ALA A 189 2.92 -6.63 11.07
N PRO A 190 3.37 -7.59 10.25
CA PRO A 190 2.53 -8.26 9.25
C PRO A 190 1.30 -8.94 9.87
N ALA A 191 0.17 -8.88 9.18
CA ALA A 191 -1.08 -9.54 9.58
C ALA A 191 -1.22 -10.96 8.99
N ALA A 192 -0.67 -11.19 7.79
CA ALA A 192 -0.69 -12.49 7.12
C ALA A 192 0.52 -13.32 7.51
N ARG A 193 0.42 -14.63 7.30
CA ARG A 193 1.57 -15.53 7.43
C ARG A 193 2.62 -15.15 6.38
N ARG A 194 3.89 -15.14 6.76
CA ARG A 194 5.00 -15.00 5.81
C ARG A 194 5.91 -16.22 5.87
N THR A 195 6.39 -16.64 4.70
CA THR A 195 7.34 -17.75 4.55
C THR A 195 8.51 -17.33 3.65
N GLY A 196 9.56 -18.15 3.62
CA GLY A 196 10.76 -17.87 2.85
C GLY A 196 11.57 -16.69 3.42
N ALA A 197 12.21 -15.93 2.52
CA ALA A 197 13.15 -14.86 2.86
C ALA A 197 12.49 -13.49 3.14
N LEU A 198 11.16 -13.42 3.25
CA LEU A 198 10.46 -12.15 3.45
C LEU A 198 10.80 -11.54 4.82
N ALA A 199 11.13 -10.25 4.84
CA ALA A 199 11.32 -9.52 6.08
C ALA A 199 10.02 -9.48 6.90
N ALA A 200 10.12 -9.51 8.23
CA ALA A 200 8.97 -9.40 9.13
C ALA A 200 9.31 -8.58 10.40
N PRO A 201 9.77 -7.32 10.28
CA PRO A 201 9.99 -6.48 11.44
C PRO A 201 8.70 -6.24 12.23
N GLU A 202 8.81 -6.06 13.55
CA GLU A 202 7.69 -5.65 14.41
C GLU A 202 7.07 -4.31 13.99
N SER A 203 7.89 -3.43 13.39
CA SER A 203 7.44 -2.17 12.80
C SER A 203 8.53 -1.54 11.93
N ALA A 204 8.13 -0.62 11.05
CA ALA A 204 8.99 0.20 10.21
C ALA A 204 8.42 1.62 10.07
N THR A 205 9.29 2.63 10.00
CA THR A 205 8.90 4.04 9.79
C THR A 205 9.71 4.65 8.68
N PHE A 206 9.03 5.34 7.77
CA PHE A 206 9.61 6.01 6.60
C PHE A 206 9.30 7.51 6.67
N GLU A 207 10.29 8.34 6.34
CA GLU A 207 10.19 9.80 6.40
C GLU A 207 10.29 10.39 4.99
N PHE A 208 9.33 11.23 4.63
CA PHE A 208 9.24 11.89 3.33
C PHE A 208 9.08 13.40 3.51
N SER A 209 9.55 14.15 2.50
CA SER A 209 9.20 15.56 2.32
C SER A 209 8.26 15.64 1.12
N LEU A 210 6.97 15.84 1.37
CA LEU A 210 5.94 15.94 0.36
C LEU A 210 5.76 17.41 -0.01
N ALA A 211 6.20 17.80 -1.20
CA ALA A 211 5.92 19.11 -1.76
C ALA A 211 4.91 18.99 -2.89
N TYR A 212 3.87 19.84 -2.88
CA TYR A 212 2.92 19.93 -3.99
C TYR A 212 2.38 21.35 -4.15
N SER A 213 1.94 21.67 -5.36
CA SER A 213 1.27 22.91 -5.71
C SER A 213 0.00 22.65 -6.52
N ALA A 214 -0.95 23.59 -6.49
CA ALA A 214 -2.16 23.48 -7.31
C ALA A 214 -1.84 23.28 -8.80
N ALA A 215 -0.80 23.95 -9.31
CA ALA A 215 -0.36 23.79 -10.69
C ALA A 215 0.15 22.36 -11.01
N GLU A 216 0.84 21.70 -10.07
CA GLU A 216 1.27 20.31 -10.25
C GLU A 216 0.09 19.35 -10.22
N ILE A 217 -0.90 19.60 -9.35
CA ILE A 217 -2.12 18.80 -9.26
C ILE A 217 -2.98 18.97 -10.51
N ASP A 218 -3.14 20.19 -11.01
CA ASP A 218 -3.86 20.49 -12.25
C ASP A 218 -3.18 19.90 -13.50
N ALA A 219 -1.87 19.66 -13.43
CA ALA A 219 -1.08 19.06 -14.51
C ALA A 219 -1.10 17.52 -14.49
N ILE A 220 -1.69 16.89 -13.47
CA ILE A 220 -1.85 15.44 -13.44
C ILE A 220 -2.73 15.01 -14.61
N SER A 221 -2.26 14.03 -15.38
CA SER A 221 -2.99 13.56 -16.55
C SER A 221 -4.35 12.98 -16.16
N TYR A 222 -5.36 13.32 -16.96
CA TYR A 222 -6.70 12.76 -16.86
C TYR A 222 -7.14 12.37 -18.26
N ARG A 223 -7.51 11.11 -18.44
CA ARG A 223 -7.95 10.58 -19.74
C ARG A 223 -9.25 9.82 -19.59
N THR A 224 -10.28 10.26 -20.31
CA THR A 224 -11.53 9.50 -20.45
C THR A 224 -11.29 8.23 -21.25
N ILE A 225 -11.99 7.14 -20.91
CA ILE A 225 -11.89 5.87 -21.62
C ILE A 225 -13.14 5.66 -22.48
N ASP A 226 -12.95 5.45 -23.78
CA ASP A 226 -14.07 5.30 -24.73
C ASP A 226 -14.86 4.01 -24.51
N ARG A 227 -14.17 2.93 -24.12
CA ARG A 227 -14.74 1.59 -23.85
C ARG A 227 -15.27 1.43 -22.41
N ALA A 228 -15.53 2.54 -21.72
CA ALA A 228 -15.96 2.49 -20.33
C ALA A 228 -17.23 1.63 -20.15
N GLY A 229 -17.21 0.70 -19.20
CA GLY A 229 -18.29 -0.28 -18.97
C GLY A 229 -18.12 -1.62 -19.73
N GLU A 230 -17.26 -1.69 -20.74
CA GLU A 230 -16.93 -2.96 -21.39
C GLU A 230 -16.03 -3.82 -20.49
N ARG A 231 -16.18 -5.15 -20.54
CA ARG A 231 -15.29 -6.09 -19.84
C ARG A 231 -13.84 -5.91 -20.31
N GLY A 232 -12.92 -5.81 -19.36
CA GLY A 232 -11.51 -5.57 -19.61
C GLY A 232 -10.87 -4.72 -18.51
N ALA A 233 -9.56 -4.52 -18.60
CA ALA A 233 -8.82 -3.67 -17.68
C ALA A 233 -7.83 -2.78 -18.42
N LEU A 234 -7.53 -1.63 -17.84
CA LEU A 234 -6.41 -0.80 -18.26
C LEU A 234 -5.10 -1.51 -17.94
N ASP A 235 -4.11 -1.28 -18.82
CA ASP A 235 -2.76 -1.81 -18.61
C ASP A 235 -2.15 -1.27 -17.31
N PRO A 236 -1.37 -2.11 -16.60
CA PRO A 236 -0.59 -1.68 -15.45
C PRO A 236 0.30 -0.48 -15.80
N MET A 237 0.37 0.50 -14.90
CA MET A 237 1.34 1.57 -15.05
C MET A 237 2.73 1.06 -14.67
N SER A 238 3.70 1.28 -15.55
CA SER A 238 5.09 0.96 -15.24
C SER A 238 5.76 2.14 -14.53
N MET A 239 6.34 1.86 -13.36
CA MET A 239 7.10 2.83 -12.58
C MET A 239 8.45 2.24 -12.23
N ARG A 240 9.51 2.78 -12.82
CA ARG A 240 10.87 2.23 -12.69
C ARG A 240 11.34 1.97 -11.25
N MET A 241 10.86 2.76 -10.29
CA MET A 241 11.29 2.70 -8.89
C MET A 241 10.37 1.89 -7.96
N ILE A 242 9.22 1.43 -8.45
CA ILE A 242 8.23 0.68 -7.65
C ILE A 242 8.02 -0.67 -8.34
N PRO A 243 8.21 -1.81 -7.62
CA PRO A 243 7.95 -3.12 -8.20
C PRO A 243 6.53 -3.25 -8.76
N GLY A 244 6.36 -4.09 -9.77
CA GLY A 244 5.04 -4.42 -10.30
C GLY A 244 4.13 -5.00 -9.21
N GLY A 245 2.82 -4.85 -9.39
CA GLY A 245 1.82 -5.42 -8.46
C GLY A 245 1.35 -6.83 -8.83
N ALA A 246 1.78 -7.35 -9.98
CA ALA A 246 1.36 -8.65 -10.49
C ALA A 246 2.05 -9.79 -9.74
N LEU A 247 1.32 -10.89 -9.56
CA LEU A 247 1.84 -12.15 -9.06
C LEU A 247 2.77 -12.83 -10.07
N PRO A 248 3.61 -13.78 -9.64
CA PRO A 248 4.37 -14.62 -10.55
C PRO A 248 3.46 -15.27 -11.61
N ALA A 249 3.93 -15.38 -12.85
CA ALA A 249 3.18 -16.06 -13.89
C ALA A 249 2.80 -17.49 -13.46
N VAL A 250 1.62 -17.96 -13.85
CA VAL A 250 1.11 -19.27 -13.42
C VAL A 250 2.09 -20.40 -13.78
N ASP A 251 2.74 -20.31 -14.93
CA ASP A 251 3.71 -21.28 -15.41
C ASP A 251 5.05 -21.25 -14.65
N ALA A 252 5.33 -20.15 -13.95
CA ALA A 252 6.50 -19.95 -13.09
C ALA A 252 6.25 -20.33 -11.63
N LEU A 253 5.01 -20.65 -11.22
CA LEU A 253 4.73 -21.11 -9.87
C LEU A 253 5.45 -22.43 -9.57
N PRO A 254 6.11 -22.58 -8.40
CA PRO A 254 6.78 -23.80 -8.02
C PRO A 254 5.80 -24.96 -7.80
N GLY A 255 6.32 -26.18 -7.91
CA GLY A 255 5.56 -27.40 -7.67
C GLY A 255 4.78 -27.91 -8.89
N ARG A 256 3.86 -28.84 -8.63
CA ARG A 256 2.98 -29.45 -9.62
C ARG A 256 1.68 -28.66 -9.71
N ARG A 257 1.42 -28.06 -10.87
CA ARG A 257 0.18 -27.30 -11.13
C ARG A 257 -1.03 -28.22 -11.21
N LEU A 258 -2.09 -27.87 -10.50
CA LEU A 258 -3.42 -28.49 -10.62
C LEU A 258 -4.26 -27.83 -11.71
N GLY A 259 -3.93 -26.60 -12.10
CA GLY A 259 -4.56 -25.89 -13.21
C GLY A 259 -5.05 -24.50 -12.82
N THR A 260 -5.93 -23.97 -13.65
CA THR A 260 -6.53 -22.65 -13.49
C THR A 260 -8.03 -22.71 -13.68
N GLY A 261 -8.78 -21.90 -12.93
CA GLY A 261 -10.22 -21.75 -13.05
C GLY A 261 -10.67 -20.33 -12.75
N THR A 262 -11.98 -20.12 -12.62
CA THR A 262 -12.55 -18.81 -12.32
C THR A 262 -13.57 -18.91 -11.19
N ILE A 263 -13.49 -18.00 -10.23
CA ILE A 263 -14.48 -17.82 -9.15
C ILE A 263 -14.82 -16.34 -9.06
N GLY A 264 -16.09 -15.97 -9.24
CA GLY A 264 -16.53 -14.57 -9.10
C GLY A 264 -15.72 -13.55 -9.92
N ASP A 265 -15.39 -13.90 -11.18
CA ASP A 265 -14.55 -13.11 -12.10
C ASP A 265 -13.05 -13.09 -11.75
N ALA A 266 -12.63 -13.66 -10.62
CA ALA A 266 -11.22 -13.87 -10.29
C ALA A 266 -10.66 -15.09 -11.03
N ALA A 267 -9.46 -14.97 -11.58
CA ALA A 267 -8.69 -16.13 -12.03
C ALA A 267 -8.08 -16.82 -10.80
N VAL A 268 -8.19 -18.13 -10.72
CA VAL A 268 -7.67 -18.93 -9.59
C VAL A 268 -6.71 -19.96 -10.14
N ALA A 269 -5.44 -19.88 -9.74
CA ALA A 269 -4.43 -20.90 -10.04
C ALA A 269 -4.13 -21.72 -8.78
N ALA A 270 -3.88 -23.02 -8.95
CA ALA A 270 -3.48 -23.89 -7.83
C ALA A 270 -2.26 -24.74 -8.19
N THR A 271 -1.36 -24.90 -7.20
CA THR A 271 -0.15 -25.73 -7.30
C THR A 271 0.06 -26.51 -5.99
N LEU A 272 0.71 -27.65 -6.11
CA LEU A 272 1.11 -28.52 -5.00
C LEU A 272 2.62 -28.57 -4.91
N LEU A 273 3.14 -28.37 -3.70
CA LEU A 273 4.54 -28.59 -3.39
C LEU A 273 4.65 -29.89 -2.61
N ASP A 274 5.48 -30.81 -3.08
CA ASP A 274 5.66 -32.14 -2.46
C ASP A 274 6.45 -32.11 -1.14
N ASP A 275 6.86 -30.92 -0.68
CA ASP A 275 7.53 -30.67 0.59
C ASP A 275 6.87 -29.47 1.27
N ALA A 276 6.14 -29.75 2.36
CA ALA A 276 5.44 -28.74 3.15
C ALA A 276 6.25 -28.17 4.32
N THR A 277 7.52 -28.53 4.50
CA THR A 277 8.34 -28.10 5.65
C THR A 277 8.44 -26.58 5.76
N GLY A 278 8.60 -25.87 4.63
CA GLY A 278 8.59 -24.41 4.56
C GLY A 278 7.26 -23.76 5.00
N PHE A 279 6.20 -24.55 5.08
CA PHE A 279 4.84 -24.16 5.43
C PHE A 279 4.36 -24.82 6.73
N GLY A 280 5.27 -25.40 7.51
CA GLY A 280 5.00 -25.94 8.84
C GLY A 280 4.42 -27.36 8.86
N GLY A 281 4.49 -28.08 7.75
CA GLY A 281 4.28 -29.54 7.69
C GLY A 281 5.58 -30.33 7.83
N ASP A 282 5.49 -31.63 7.60
CA ASP A 282 6.63 -32.54 7.50
C ASP A 282 7.07 -32.76 6.04
N GLU A 283 8.23 -33.40 5.82
CA GLU A 283 8.76 -33.71 4.48
C GLU A 283 7.86 -34.66 3.66
N SER A 284 6.97 -35.40 4.32
CA SER A 284 6.01 -36.30 3.68
C SER A 284 4.70 -35.62 3.27
N ASP A 285 4.48 -34.40 3.73
CA ASP A 285 3.22 -33.69 3.53
C ASP A 285 3.31 -32.81 2.28
N VAL A 286 2.17 -32.58 1.66
CA VAL A 286 2.08 -31.70 0.49
C VAL A 286 1.48 -30.35 0.89
N TYR A 287 1.97 -29.27 0.29
CA TYR A 287 1.40 -27.94 0.48
C TYR A 287 0.58 -27.53 -0.74
N LEU A 288 -0.72 -27.31 -0.53
CA LEU A 288 -1.59 -26.71 -1.53
C LEU A 288 -1.48 -25.18 -1.44
N ALA A 289 -1.08 -24.56 -2.54
CA ALA A 289 -1.08 -23.11 -2.70
C ALA A 289 -2.11 -22.68 -3.76
N VAL A 290 -3.06 -21.85 -3.36
CA VAL A 290 -4.11 -21.25 -4.21
C VAL A 290 -3.82 -19.77 -4.39
N SER A 291 -3.67 -19.34 -5.63
CA SER A 291 -3.28 -18.00 -6.02
C SER A 291 -4.44 -17.32 -6.76
N PRO A 292 -5.36 -16.64 -6.04
CA PRO A 292 -6.44 -15.87 -6.65
C PRO A 292 -5.93 -14.53 -7.19
N ARG A 293 -6.37 -14.19 -8.39
CA ARG A 293 -5.83 -13.07 -9.18
C ARG A 293 -6.92 -12.30 -9.90
N THR A 294 -6.65 -11.04 -10.20
CA THR A 294 -7.46 -10.30 -11.18
C THR A 294 -7.30 -10.94 -12.57
N PRO A 295 -8.36 -11.01 -13.38
CA PRO A 295 -8.37 -11.79 -14.64
C PRO A 295 -7.51 -11.20 -15.78
N TYR A 296 -7.08 -9.94 -15.68
CA TYR A 296 -6.34 -9.25 -16.74
C TYR A 296 -4.91 -8.85 -16.35
N ASN A 297 -4.68 -8.49 -15.08
CA ASN A 297 -3.43 -7.89 -14.62
C ASN A 297 -2.68 -8.74 -13.58
N ASP A 298 -3.18 -9.95 -13.28
CA ASP A 298 -2.59 -10.91 -12.35
C ASP A 298 -2.33 -10.35 -10.93
N TYR A 299 -3.08 -9.34 -10.50
CA TYR A 299 -2.90 -8.77 -9.17
C TYR A 299 -3.49 -9.68 -8.09
N PRO A 300 -2.87 -9.76 -6.91
CA PRO A 300 -3.39 -10.58 -5.82
C PRO A 300 -4.73 -10.05 -5.30
N LEU A 301 -5.52 -10.98 -4.75
CA LEU A 301 -6.78 -10.70 -4.08
C LEU A 301 -6.67 -11.03 -2.57
N PRO A 302 -6.10 -10.11 -1.76
CA PRO A 302 -5.90 -10.28 -0.33
C PRO A 302 -7.20 -10.08 0.47
N MET A 303 -7.15 -10.42 1.76
CA MET A 303 -8.23 -10.23 2.73
C MET A 303 -9.53 -10.94 2.29
N ALA A 304 -9.38 -12.12 1.70
CA ALA A 304 -10.47 -12.99 1.30
C ALA A 304 -10.50 -14.25 2.18
N GLY A 305 -11.62 -14.97 2.17
CA GLY A 305 -11.75 -16.28 2.79
C GLY A 305 -11.85 -17.34 1.70
N PHE A 306 -10.92 -18.30 1.70
CA PHE A 306 -10.94 -19.43 0.78
C PHE A 306 -10.90 -20.75 1.54
N GLY A 307 -11.65 -21.72 1.04
CA GLY A 307 -11.62 -23.11 1.47
C GLY A 307 -11.25 -24.04 0.32
N ALA A 308 -10.76 -25.23 0.67
CA ALA A 308 -10.49 -26.31 -0.26
C ALA A 308 -11.15 -27.61 0.21
N ARG A 309 -11.72 -28.36 -0.73
CA ARG A 309 -12.24 -29.70 -0.50
C ARG A 309 -11.38 -30.72 -1.25
N VAL A 310 -10.78 -31.63 -0.50
CA VAL A 310 -9.86 -32.68 -0.98
C VAL A 310 -10.36 -34.03 -0.45
N ASP A 311 -10.61 -34.99 -1.35
CA ASP A 311 -11.13 -36.33 -1.02
C ASP A 311 -12.36 -36.35 -0.08
N GLY A 312 -13.18 -35.30 -0.18
CA GLY A 312 -14.39 -35.15 0.63
C GLY A 312 -14.18 -34.51 2.00
N THR A 313 -12.96 -34.10 2.33
CA THR A 313 -12.61 -33.33 3.54
C THR A 313 -12.47 -31.85 3.20
N ASP A 314 -13.02 -30.99 4.05
CA ASP A 314 -12.92 -29.52 3.90
C ASP A 314 -11.75 -28.97 4.72
N HIS A 315 -11.03 -28.02 4.15
CA HIS A 315 -9.84 -27.38 4.69
C HIS A 315 -9.94 -25.86 4.55
N ASP A 316 -9.70 -25.14 5.63
CA ASP A 316 -9.54 -23.68 5.57
C ASP A 316 -8.17 -23.33 5.02
N LEU A 317 -8.11 -22.39 4.08
CA LEU A 317 -6.84 -21.92 3.51
C LEU A 317 -6.33 -20.68 4.24
N VAL A 318 -5.05 -20.68 4.58
CA VAL A 318 -4.41 -19.58 5.32
C VAL A 318 -3.77 -18.59 4.35
N GLU A 319 -4.17 -17.32 4.45
CA GLU A 319 -3.56 -16.20 3.71
C GLU A 319 -2.06 -16.11 4.04
N THR A 320 -1.22 -16.25 3.00
CA THR A 320 0.22 -16.37 3.11
C THR A 320 0.91 -15.54 2.02
N ILE A 321 2.01 -14.88 2.37
CA ILE A 321 2.93 -14.28 1.41
C ILE A 321 4.24 -15.06 1.45
N ASP A 322 4.68 -15.54 0.30
CA ASP A 322 5.95 -16.24 0.14
C ASP A 322 6.79 -15.59 -0.97
N ALA A 323 8.11 -15.70 -0.87
CA ALA A 323 9.03 -15.11 -1.84
C ALA A 323 8.90 -15.69 -3.26
N ALA A 324 8.53 -16.97 -3.39
CA ALA A 324 8.41 -17.66 -4.67
C ALA A 324 6.96 -17.78 -5.15
N LEU A 325 6.01 -18.01 -4.23
CA LEU A 325 4.58 -18.12 -4.57
C LEU A 325 3.87 -16.77 -4.66
N GLY A 326 4.45 -15.71 -4.08
CA GLY A 326 3.79 -14.44 -3.87
C GLY A 326 2.65 -14.55 -2.85
N HIS A 327 1.64 -13.69 -3.00
CA HIS A 327 0.42 -13.77 -2.19
C HIS A 327 -0.45 -14.96 -2.64
N HIS A 328 -0.82 -15.81 -1.69
CA HIS A 328 -1.65 -17.00 -1.92
C HIS A 328 -2.39 -17.39 -0.64
N TYR A 329 -3.26 -18.39 -0.76
CA TYR A 329 -3.95 -19.03 0.35
C TYR A 329 -3.57 -20.50 0.32
N GLY A 330 -3.16 -21.08 1.44
CA GLY A 330 -2.71 -22.46 1.40
C GLY A 330 -2.86 -23.25 2.69
N VAL A 331 -2.67 -24.55 2.56
CA VAL A 331 -2.87 -25.54 3.61
C VAL A 331 -1.93 -26.73 3.41
N VAL A 332 -1.47 -27.30 4.52
CA VAL A 332 -0.70 -28.56 4.54
C VAL A 332 -1.69 -29.73 4.49
N LEU A 333 -1.43 -30.70 3.63
CA LEU A 333 -2.29 -31.86 3.39
C LEU A 333 -1.46 -33.15 3.48
N ASP A 334 -2.12 -34.20 3.95
CA ASP A 334 -1.54 -35.54 3.98
C ASP A 334 -1.76 -36.24 2.64
N GLY A 335 -0.75 -36.93 2.13
CA GLY A 335 -0.87 -37.82 0.96
C GLY A 335 -0.82 -37.11 -0.40
N ASP A 336 -1.13 -37.86 -1.46
CA ASP A 336 -1.10 -37.34 -2.83
C ASP A 336 -2.45 -36.74 -3.23
N VAL A 337 -2.42 -35.49 -3.69
CA VAL A 337 -3.60 -34.74 -4.13
C VAL A 337 -3.58 -34.64 -5.65
N SER A 338 -4.59 -35.23 -6.30
CA SER A 338 -4.76 -35.10 -7.76
C SER A 338 -5.85 -34.11 -8.15
N ARG A 339 -6.80 -33.84 -7.24
CA ARG A 339 -7.98 -33.02 -7.48
C ARG A 339 -8.38 -32.23 -6.24
N VAL A 340 -8.80 -30.99 -6.44
CA VAL A 340 -9.29 -30.10 -5.37
C VAL A 340 -10.47 -29.28 -5.85
N THR A 341 -11.46 -29.06 -4.99
CA THR A 341 -12.49 -28.03 -5.19
C THR A 341 -12.18 -26.83 -4.31
N ILE A 342 -11.94 -25.68 -4.91
CA ILE A 342 -11.62 -24.42 -4.23
C ILE A 342 -12.88 -23.57 -4.16
N GLY A 343 -13.24 -23.09 -2.97
CA GLY A 343 -14.39 -22.19 -2.75
C GLY A 343 -13.95 -20.82 -2.26
N LEU A 344 -14.66 -19.77 -2.69
CA LEU A 344 -14.58 -18.43 -2.11
C LEU A 344 -15.70 -18.29 -1.07
N ASP A 345 -15.33 -18.20 0.20
CA ASP A 345 -16.26 -18.07 1.32
C ASP A 345 -16.53 -16.61 1.68
N VAL A 346 -15.48 -15.78 1.59
CA VAL A 346 -15.56 -14.34 1.86
C VAL A 346 -14.87 -13.58 0.72
N PRO A 347 -15.59 -12.69 0.00
CA PRO A 347 -15.00 -11.85 -1.04
C PRO A 347 -13.76 -11.07 -0.56
N PRO A 348 -12.80 -10.71 -1.43
CA PRO A 348 -11.64 -9.93 -1.03
C PRO A 348 -12.05 -8.56 -0.45
N GLN A 349 -11.83 -8.35 0.85
CA GLN A 349 -12.28 -7.20 1.64
C GLN A 349 -11.38 -5.95 1.47
N VAL A 350 -10.93 -5.70 0.24
CA VAL A 350 -10.13 -4.52 -0.10
C VAL A 350 -10.99 -3.49 -0.83
N SER A 351 -10.70 -2.21 -0.64
CA SER A 351 -11.43 -1.15 -1.35
C SER A 351 -11.16 -1.22 -2.84
N ARG A 352 -12.05 -0.63 -3.64
CA ARG A 352 -12.03 -0.74 -5.10
C ARG A 352 -11.98 0.65 -5.72
N HIS A 353 -11.05 0.84 -6.66
CA HIS A 353 -11.17 1.91 -7.64
C HIS A 353 -12.14 1.50 -8.76
N GLY A 354 -12.57 2.47 -9.57
CA GLY A 354 -13.47 2.23 -10.69
C GLY A 354 -12.94 1.13 -11.62
N GLY A 355 -13.86 0.29 -12.11
CA GLY A 355 -13.55 -0.87 -12.96
C GLY A 355 -13.37 -2.17 -12.19
N TYR A 356 -13.34 -2.13 -10.85
CA TYR A 356 -13.33 -3.31 -9.98
C TYR A 356 -14.43 -3.31 -8.92
N GLU A 357 -15.20 -2.22 -8.77
CA GLU A 357 -16.13 -2.03 -7.66
C GLU A 357 -17.36 -2.96 -7.68
N THR A 358 -17.56 -3.69 -8.77
CA THR A 358 -18.64 -4.66 -8.97
C THR A 358 -18.13 -6.10 -9.13
N ALA A 359 -16.82 -6.32 -9.02
CA ALA A 359 -16.17 -7.61 -9.25
C ALA A 359 -15.84 -8.35 -7.95
N PHE A 360 -15.67 -9.67 -8.04
CA PHE A 360 -15.15 -10.54 -6.96
C PHE A 360 -16.09 -10.80 -5.78
N PHE A 361 -17.40 -10.55 -5.93
CA PHE A 361 -18.40 -10.77 -4.88
C PHE A 361 -19.09 -12.14 -4.92
N ASP A 362 -19.08 -12.81 -6.06
CA ASP A 362 -19.80 -14.07 -6.24
C ASP A 362 -19.04 -15.24 -5.60
N THR A 363 -19.58 -15.76 -4.49
CA THR A 363 -19.05 -16.86 -3.70
C THR A 363 -19.38 -18.19 -4.37
N ALA A 364 -18.55 -18.57 -5.34
CA ALA A 364 -18.65 -19.83 -6.07
C ALA A 364 -17.46 -20.74 -5.75
N SER A 365 -17.42 -21.91 -6.40
CA SER A 365 -16.29 -22.83 -6.33
C SER A 365 -15.85 -23.28 -7.72
N VAL A 366 -14.60 -23.76 -7.80
CA VAL A 366 -14.04 -24.35 -9.00
C VAL A 366 -13.25 -25.60 -8.65
N THR A 367 -13.41 -26.66 -9.44
CA THR A 367 -12.62 -27.89 -9.31
C THR A 367 -11.44 -27.85 -10.26
N LEU A 368 -10.24 -28.10 -9.74
CA LEU A 368 -8.97 -28.15 -10.45
C LEU A 368 -8.31 -29.52 -10.22
N GLY A 369 -7.44 -29.92 -11.14
CA GLY A 369 -6.82 -31.25 -11.15
C GLY A 369 -7.58 -32.28 -11.99
N GLU A 370 -7.02 -33.49 -12.10
CA GLU A 370 -7.57 -34.58 -12.92
C GLU A 370 -8.57 -35.47 -12.20
#